data_AF-A0A3N5NWS1-F1
#
_entry.id   AF-A0A3N5NWS1-F1
#
_cell.length_a   1.000
_cell.length_b   1.000
_cell.length_c   1.000
_cell.angle_alpha   90.00
_cell.angle_beta   90.00
_cell.angle_gamma   90.00
#
_symmetry.space_group_name_H-M   'P 1'
#
loop_
_entity.id
_entity.type
_entity.pdbx_description
1 polymer ?
#
loop_
_entity_poly.entity_id
_entity_poly.type
_entity_poly.pdbx_seq_one_letter_code
_entity_poly.pdbx_strand_id
1 'polypeptide(L)'
;HSLEGEFDIQSETGTRRVALRGKADRIDLLADRTFRIIDYKLSRAPDRKQALQLPIYTVCAVQHLRTTRGEEWQPGQAGYIAFGQERQFVPMLARGKDKETTLAAAQARLLDAVDRIERGEFPPTPADTMMCTRCAHALVCRKDYVGDV
;
A
#
# COMPACT_ATOMS: atom_id res chain seq x y z
N HIS A 1 -8.01 -7.18 -10.54
CA HIS A 1 -7.04 -8.28 -10.57
C HIS A 1 -6.79 -8.80 -9.16
N SER A 2 -6.99 -10.09 -8.93
CA SER A 2 -6.76 -10.69 -7.61
C SER A 2 -5.26 -10.88 -7.37
N LEU A 3 -4.79 -10.44 -6.21
CA LEU A 3 -3.45 -10.68 -5.68
C LEU A 3 -3.66 -11.41 -4.36
N GLU A 4 -3.58 -12.73 -4.38
CA GLU A 4 -3.87 -13.60 -3.25
C GLU A 4 -2.82 -14.70 -3.17
N GLY A 5 -2.29 -14.91 -1.96
CA GLY A 5 -1.29 -15.92 -1.70
C GLY A 5 -0.26 -15.46 -0.68
N GLU A 6 0.85 -16.18 -0.62
CA GLU A 6 1.99 -15.83 0.19
C GLU A 6 3.00 -15.00 -0.62
N PHE A 7 3.45 -13.89 -0.04
CA PHE A 7 4.40 -12.98 -0.66
C PHE A 7 5.62 -12.80 0.22
N ASP A 8 6.79 -12.78 -0.39
CA ASP A 8 8.04 -12.44 0.28
C ASP A 8 8.09 -10.92 0.47
N ILE A 9 8.10 -10.47 1.73
CA ILE A 9 8.15 -9.06 2.13
C ILE A 9 9.49 -8.78 2.79
N GLN A 10 10.17 -7.74 2.33
CA GLN A 10 11.51 -7.38 2.79
C GLN A 10 11.48 -6.33 3.91
N SER A 11 12.38 -6.48 4.88
CA SER A 11 12.72 -5.49 5.90
C SER A 11 14.25 -5.42 6.07
N GLU A 12 14.71 -4.53 6.94
CA GLU A 12 16.12 -4.44 7.33
C GLU A 12 16.64 -5.72 7.99
N THR A 13 15.79 -6.49 8.67
CA THR A 13 16.17 -7.70 9.42
C THR A 13 16.08 -8.97 8.59
N GLY A 14 15.51 -8.90 7.38
CA GLY A 14 15.41 -10.04 6.46
C GLY A 14 14.13 -10.06 5.64
N THR A 15 13.89 -11.20 5.00
CA THR A 15 12.67 -11.46 4.21
C THR A 15 11.73 -12.34 5.01
N ARG A 16 10.46 -11.93 5.12
CA ARG A 16 9.39 -12.70 5.77
C ARG A 16 8.30 -13.00 4.75
N ARG A 17 7.78 -14.23 4.78
CA ARG A 17 6.63 -14.61 3.97
C ARG A 17 5.34 -14.22 4.68
N VAL A 18 4.48 -13.44 4.01
CA VAL A 18 3.22 -12.93 4.56
C VAL A 18 2.07 -13.33 3.64
N ALA A 19 1.04 -13.98 4.21
CA ALA A 19 -0.19 -14.26 3.50
C ALA A 19 -0.99 -12.96 3.33
N LEU A 20 -1.18 -12.53 2.09
CA LEU A 20 -1.96 -11.34 1.75
C LEU A 20 -3.05 -11.68 0.76
N ARG A 21 -4.17 -10.97 0.89
CA ARG A 21 -5.28 -11.04 -0.05
C ARG A 21 -5.73 -9.63 -0.40
N GLY A 22 -5.74 -9.32 -1.69
CA GLY A 22 -6.16 -8.03 -2.22
C GLY A 22 -6.69 -8.13 -3.64
N LYS A 23 -7.41 -7.09 -4.05
CA LYS A 23 -7.90 -6.94 -5.42
C LYS A 23 -7.47 -5.57 -5.93
N ALA A 24 -6.45 -5.53 -6.77
CA ALA A 24 -6.08 -4.30 -7.47
C ALA A 24 -7.17 -3.96 -8.49
N ASP A 25 -7.54 -2.68 -8.63
CA ASP A 25 -8.58 -2.28 -9.57
C ASP A 25 -8.15 -2.60 -11.01
N ARG A 26 -6.94 -2.16 -11.39
CA ARG A 26 -6.43 -2.33 -12.75
C ARG A 26 -4.91 -2.50 -12.76
N ILE A 27 -4.44 -3.48 -13.54
CA ILE A 27 -3.03 -3.71 -13.84
C ILE A 27 -2.90 -3.75 -15.36
N ASP A 28 -2.17 -2.79 -15.93
CA ASP A 28 -1.85 -2.78 -17.36
C ASP A 28 -0.44 -3.35 -17.57
N LEU A 29 -0.33 -4.31 -18.49
CA LEU A 29 0.94 -4.85 -18.96
C LEU A 29 1.36 -4.14 -20.24
N LEU A 30 2.59 -3.64 -20.29
CA LEU A 30 3.11 -2.87 -21.42
C LEU A 30 4.07 -3.70 -22.27
N ALA A 31 4.25 -3.30 -23.53
CA ALA A 31 5.08 -4.03 -24.49
C ALA A 31 6.57 -4.10 -24.10
N ASP A 32 7.05 -3.16 -23.28
CA ASP A 32 8.43 -3.09 -22.78
C ASP A 32 8.66 -3.96 -21.52
N ARG A 33 7.74 -4.89 -21.22
CA ARG A 33 7.73 -5.73 -20.01
C ARG A 33 7.68 -4.95 -18.71
N THR A 34 7.24 -3.69 -18.77
CA THR A 34 6.82 -2.98 -17.57
C THR A 34 5.32 -3.16 -17.33
N PHE A 35 4.90 -2.99 -16.08
CA PHE A 35 3.48 -2.90 -15.76
C PHE A 35 3.18 -1.61 -15.01
N ARG A 36 1.91 -1.20 -15.06
CA ARG A 36 1.40 -0.13 -14.19
C ARG A 36 0.17 -0.55 -13.42
N ILE A 37 0.05 -0.04 -12.20
CA ILE A 37 -1.11 -0.25 -11.32
C ILE A 37 -1.90 1.05 -11.22
N ILE A 38 -3.21 0.95 -11.43
CA ILE A 38 -4.15 2.05 -11.30
C ILE A 38 -5.17 1.68 -10.22
N ASP A 39 -5.37 2.59 -9.28
CA ASP A 39 -6.45 2.54 -8.29
C ASP A 39 -7.40 3.72 -8.52
N TYR A 40 -8.70 3.43 -8.64
CA TYR A 40 -9.73 4.43 -8.90
C TYR A 40 -10.27 4.99 -7.59
N LYS A 41 -10.26 6.32 -7.45
CA LYS A 41 -10.84 7.02 -6.32
C LYS A 41 -11.92 7.98 -6.79
N LEU A 42 -13.13 7.85 -6.23
CA LEU A 42 -14.22 8.82 -6.46
C LEU A 42 -13.88 10.18 -5.82
N SER A 43 -13.15 10.18 -4.70
CA SER A 43 -12.67 11.37 -4.01
C SER A 43 -11.25 11.76 -4.43
N ARG A 44 -10.60 12.60 -3.64
CA ARG A 44 -9.17 12.91 -3.74
C ARG A 44 -8.30 11.67 -3.48
N ALA A 45 -7.11 11.66 -4.06
CA ALA A 45 -6.09 10.66 -3.77
C ALA A 45 -5.62 10.76 -2.29
N PRO A 46 -5.26 9.63 -1.65
CA PRO A 46 -4.75 9.65 -0.28
C PRO A 46 -3.37 10.31 -0.20
N ASP A 47 -2.98 10.76 1.00
CA ASP A 47 -1.63 11.24 1.27
C ASP A 47 -0.61 10.12 1.00
N ARG A 48 0.39 10.43 0.16
CA ARG A 48 1.48 9.52 -0.23
C ARG A 48 2.26 9.01 0.98
N LYS A 49 2.40 9.82 2.03
CA LYS A 49 3.10 9.40 3.26
C LYS A 49 2.35 8.30 3.99
N GLN A 50 1.02 8.27 3.89
CA GLN A 50 0.19 7.31 4.61
C GLN A 50 -0.19 6.10 3.76
N ALA A 51 -0.26 6.25 2.45
CA ALA A 51 -0.80 5.26 1.55
C ALA A 51 0.14 4.05 1.33
N LEU A 52 -0.30 2.90 1.83
CA LEU A 52 0.42 1.62 1.74
C LEU A 52 -0.02 0.75 0.55
N GLN A 53 -1.25 0.94 0.08
CA GLN A 53 -1.92 0.04 -0.86
C GLN A 53 -1.18 -0.15 -2.19
N LEU A 54 -0.89 0.94 -2.91
CA LEU A 54 -0.24 0.86 -4.23
C LEU A 54 1.20 0.31 -4.19
N PRO A 55 2.06 0.70 -3.23
CA PRO A 55 3.36 0.07 -3.04
C PRO A 55 3.28 -1.44 -2.77
N ILE A 56 2.40 -1.89 -1.87
CA ILE A 56 2.26 -3.31 -1.56
C ILE A 56 1.67 -4.11 -2.73
N TYR A 57 0.67 -3.56 -3.44
CA TYR A 57 0.20 -4.18 -4.68
C TYR A 57 1.30 -4.29 -5.73
N THR A 58 2.22 -3.33 -5.79
CA THR A 58 3.35 -3.38 -6.71
C THR A 58 4.29 -4.53 -6.37
N VAL A 59 4.66 -4.70 -5.09
CA VAL A 59 5.49 -5.83 -4.61
C VAL A 59 4.81 -7.17 -4.91
N CYS A 60 3.52 -7.28 -4.58
CA CYS A 60 2.76 -8.51 -4.81
C CYS A 60 2.61 -8.80 -6.31
N ALA A 61 2.40 -7.78 -7.15
CA ALA A 61 2.25 -7.94 -8.59
C ALA A 61 3.54 -8.46 -9.26
N VAL A 62 4.73 -7.99 -8.84
CA VAL A 62 6.01 -8.52 -9.34
C VAL A 62 6.09 -10.02 -9.11
N GLN A 63 5.85 -10.47 -7.88
CA GLN A 63 5.93 -11.88 -7.50
C GLN A 63 4.85 -12.71 -8.20
N HIS A 64 3.62 -12.20 -8.25
CA HIS A 64 2.50 -12.86 -8.90
C HIS A 64 2.74 -13.03 -10.40
N LEU A 65 3.22 -11.99 -11.09
CA LEU A 65 3.54 -12.06 -12.53
C LEU A 65 4.70 -13.02 -12.80
N ARG A 66 5.71 -13.05 -11.93
CA ARG A 66 6.81 -14.02 -12.02
C ARG A 66 6.30 -15.46 -11.96
N THR A 67 5.43 -15.77 -11.00
CA THR A 67 4.88 -17.13 -10.82
C THR A 67 3.90 -17.51 -11.93
N THR A 68 3.06 -16.58 -12.40
CA THR A 68 1.98 -16.89 -13.36
C THR A 68 2.39 -16.78 -14.82
N ARG A 69 3.41 -16.00 -15.14
CA ARG A 69 3.85 -15.76 -16.53
C ARG A 69 5.29 -16.18 -16.81
N GLY A 70 6.09 -16.50 -15.77
CA GLY A 70 7.50 -16.92 -15.93
C GLY A 70 8.46 -15.83 -16.40
N GLU A 71 7.96 -14.67 -16.86
CA GLU A 71 8.75 -13.53 -17.30
C GLU A 71 9.05 -12.56 -16.16
N GLU A 72 10.18 -11.86 -16.25
CA GLU A 72 10.54 -10.80 -15.31
C GLU A 72 9.85 -9.49 -15.69
N TRP A 73 8.75 -9.19 -15.02
CA TRP A 73 7.98 -7.96 -15.18
C TRP A 73 8.45 -6.88 -14.22
N GLN A 74 8.71 -5.68 -14.74
CA GLN A 74 9.24 -4.57 -13.94
C GLN A 74 8.16 -3.53 -13.61
N PRO A 75 8.12 -3.00 -12.38
CA PRO A 75 7.17 -1.96 -12.02
C PRO A 75 7.55 -0.64 -12.73
N GLY A 76 6.69 -0.20 -13.64
CA GLY A 76 6.84 1.03 -14.42
C GLY A 76 6.21 2.26 -13.74
N GLN A 77 4.98 2.12 -13.26
CA GLN A 77 4.24 3.20 -12.60
C GLN A 77 3.15 2.65 -11.67
N ALA A 78 2.86 3.34 -10.58
CA ALA A 78 1.63 3.11 -9.82
C ALA A 78 1.00 4.45 -9.49
N GLY A 79 -0.31 4.59 -9.61
CA GLY A 79 -0.99 5.85 -9.31
C GLY A 79 -2.49 5.73 -9.16
N TYR A 80 -3.08 6.83 -8.73
CA TYR A 80 -4.51 6.98 -8.59
C TYR A 80 -5.10 7.68 -9.82
N ILE A 81 -6.28 7.25 -10.24
CA ILE A 81 -7.20 8.10 -11.01
C ILE A 81 -8.24 8.61 -10.01
N ALA A 82 -8.11 9.87 -9.61
CA ALA A 82 -8.92 10.53 -8.60
C ALA A 82 -9.91 11.51 -9.24
N PHE A 83 -11.19 11.17 -9.24
CA PHE A 83 -12.25 11.97 -9.88
C PHE A 83 -12.63 13.22 -9.06
N GLY A 84 -12.29 13.26 -7.76
CA GLY A 84 -12.59 14.37 -6.85
C GLY A 84 -11.58 15.53 -6.85
N GLN A 85 -10.74 15.64 -7.88
CA GLN A 85 -9.71 16.68 -7.99
C GLN A 85 -9.38 17.02 -9.46
N GLU A 86 -8.90 18.23 -9.71
CA GLU A 86 -8.61 18.75 -11.05
C GLU A 86 -7.58 17.91 -11.81
N ARG A 87 -6.43 17.64 -11.17
CA ARG A 87 -5.44 16.69 -11.70
C ARG A 87 -5.88 15.27 -11.37
N GLN A 88 -6.50 14.60 -12.34
CA GLN A 88 -7.08 13.28 -12.14
C GLN A 88 -6.03 12.18 -11.93
N PHE A 89 -4.89 12.23 -12.62
CA PHE A 89 -3.84 11.23 -12.40
C PHE A 89 -2.82 11.69 -11.35
N VAL A 90 -2.73 10.94 -10.25
CA VAL A 90 -1.81 11.18 -9.13
C VAL A 90 -0.80 10.04 -9.03
N PRO A 91 0.47 10.25 -9.42
CA PRO A 91 1.49 9.21 -9.32
C PRO A 91 1.85 8.94 -7.86
N MET A 92 1.87 7.66 -7.49
CA MET A 92 2.44 7.19 -6.22
C MET A 92 3.88 6.72 -6.42
N LEU A 93 4.08 5.87 -7.44
CA LEU A 93 5.38 5.36 -7.88
C LEU A 93 5.62 5.82 -9.32
N ALA A 94 6.77 6.43 -9.56
CA ALA A 94 7.25 6.80 -10.89
C ALA A 94 8.62 6.13 -11.15
N ARG A 95 9.05 6.08 -12.42
CA ARG A 95 10.41 5.63 -12.77
C ARG A 95 11.44 6.55 -12.12
N GLY A 96 12.46 5.99 -11.47
CA GLY A 96 13.56 6.74 -10.84
C GLY A 96 13.96 6.18 -9.48
N LYS A 97 15.01 6.78 -8.88
CA LYS A 97 15.68 6.31 -7.64
C LYS A 97 14.77 6.25 -6.41
N ASP A 98 13.66 6.99 -6.40
CA ASP A 98 12.75 7.02 -5.25
C ASP A 98 11.82 5.80 -5.17
N LYS A 99 11.73 5.02 -6.27
CA LYS A 99 10.85 3.86 -6.35
C LYS A 99 11.28 2.77 -5.37
N GLU A 100 12.55 2.39 -5.40
CA GLU A 100 13.10 1.33 -4.54
C GLU A 100 12.97 1.71 -3.07
N THR A 101 13.30 2.95 -2.70
CA THR A 101 13.13 3.48 -1.34
C THR A 101 11.67 3.46 -0.90
N THR A 102 10.73 3.85 -1.78
CA THR A 102 9.30 3.84 -1.46
C THR A 102 8.78 2.41 -1.24
N LEU A 103 9.20 1.46 -2.07
CA LEU A 103 8.82 0.06 -1.94
C LEU A 103 9.43 -0.57 -0.67
N ALA A 104 10.70 -0.27 -0.37
CA ALA A 104 11.34 -0.73 0.86
C ALA A 104 10.64 -0.19 2.11
N ALA A 105 10.38 1.12 2.16
CA ALA A 105 9.67 1.74 3.29
C ALA A 105 8.24 1.19 3.47
N ALA A 106 7.53 0.91 2.37
CA ALA A 106 6.22 0.30 2.44
C ALA A 106 6.26 -1.14 2.97
N GLN A 107 7.21 -1.96 2.51
CA GLN A 107 7.38 -3.33 3.00
C GLN A 107 7.72 -3.36 4.49
N ALA A 108 8.64 -2.49 4.94
CA ALA A 108 8.98 -2.36 6.35
C ALA A 108 7.76 -1.96 7.21
N ARG A 109 6.96 -0.98 6.76
CA ARG A 109 5.73 -0.57 7.45
C ARG A 109 4.66 -1.67 7.49
N LEU A 110 4.56 -2.48 6.43
CA LEU A 110 3.66 -3.63 6.43
C LEU A 110 4.09 -4.65 7.49
N LEU A 111 5.38 -4.97 7.56
CA LEU A 111 5.91 -5.93 8.53
C LEU A 111 5.78 -5.41 9.97
N ASP A 112 6.09 -4.14 10.23
CA ASP A 112 5.84 -3.52 11.55
C ASP A 112 4.36 -3.65 11.94
N ALA A 113 3.43 -3.36 11.02
CA ALA A 113 2.01 -3.49 11.30
C ALA A 113 1.60 -4.95 11.60
N VAL A 114 2.12 -5.92 10.85
CA VAL A 114 1.87 -7.35 11.08
C VAL A 114 2.42 -7.78 12.44
N ASP A 115 3.67 -7.43 12.75
CA ASP A 115 4.33 -7.80 14.01
C ASP A 115 3.58 -7.24 15.23
N ARG A 116 3.11 -5.99 15.14
CA ARG A 116 2.30 -5.36 16.19
C ARG A 116 0.95 -6.06 16.37
N ILE A 117 0.28 -6.41 15.26
CA ILE A 117 -0.98 -7.19 15.30
C ILE A 117 -0.74 -8.53 15.98
N GLU A 118 0.33 -9.25 15.63
CA GLU A 118 0.68 -10.56 16.20
C GLU A 118 1.01 -10.48 17.70
N ARG A 119 1.60 -9.37 18.17
CA ARG A 119 1.83 -9.10 19.59
C ARG A 119 0.59 -8.59 20.35
N GLY A 120 -0.53 -8.37 19.66
CA GLY A 120 -1.75 -7.82 20.27
C GLY A 120 -1.66 -6.33 20.59
N GLU A 121 -0.77 -5.59 19.93
CA GLU A 121 -0.53 -4.16 20.16
C GLU A 121 -1.46 -3.28 19.32
N PHE A 122 -2.53 -2.78 19.93
CA PHE A 122 -3.51 -1.90 19.29
C PHE A 122 -3.62 -0.51 19.95
N PRO A 123 -2.51 0.24 20.13
CA PRO A 123 -2.61 1.56 20.72
C PRO A 123 -3.38 2.51 19.78
N PRO A 124 -4.26 3.36 20.31
CA PRO A 124 -4.90 4.40 19.53
C PRO A 124 -3.84 5.41 19.04
N THR A 125 -3.48 5.37 17.76
CA THR A 125 -2.53 6.32 17.17
C THR A 125 -3.09 6.90 15.86
N PRO A 126 -4.15 7.73 15.93
CA PRO A 126 -4.72 8.32 14.72
C PRO A 126 -3.69 9.21 14.04
N ALA A 127 -3.51 9.05 12.72
CA ALA A 127 -2.64 9.93 11.94
C ALA A 127 -3.20 11.37 11.85
N ASP A 128 -4.52 11.51 11.95
CA ASP A 128 -5.26 12.77 12.01
C ASP A 128 -6.52 12.56 12.86
N THR A 129 -6.75 13.42 13.85
CA THR A 129 -7.91 13.35 14.75
C THR A 129 -9.23 13.56 14.02
N MET A 130 -9.23 14.22 12.85
CA MET A 130 -10.41 14.33 11.98
C MET A 130 -10.91 12.97 11.48
N MET A 131 -10.03 11.97 11.37
CA MET A 131 -10.45 10.60 11.01
C MET A 131 -11.34 10.00 12.09
N CYS A 132 -11.16 10.39 13.35
CA CYS A 132 -11.97 9.90 14.46
C CYS A 132 -13.45 10.31 14.36
N THR A 133 -13.77 11.39 13.64
CA THR A 133 -15.17 11.84 13.43
C THR A 133 -16.01 10.85 12.62
N ARG A 134 -15.35 9.98 11.83
CA ARG A 134 -15.96 8.95 10.99
C ARG A 134 -15.69 7.52 11.49
N CYS A 135 -14.96 7.38 12.60
CA CYS A 135 -14.62 6.08 13.15
C CYS A 135 -15.76 5.55 14.02
N ALA A 136 -16.31 4.38 13.67
CA ALA A 136 -17.39 3.73 14.42
C ALA A 136 -17.00 3.37 15.87
N HIS A 137 -15.70 3.32 16.17
CA HIS A 137 -15.17 2.93 17.49
C HIS A 137 -14.69 4.14 18.32
N ALA A 138 -15.02 5.37 17.91
CA ALA A 138 -14.51 6.58 18.57
C ALA A 138 -14.80 6.64 20.08
N LEU A 139 -15.92 6.06 20.54
CA LEU A 139 -16.33 6.04 21.95
C LEU A 139 -15.61 4.98 22.80
N VAL A 140 -15.00 3.97 22.19
CA VAL A 140 -14.26 2.90 22.90
C VAL A 140 -12.75 2.98 22.68
N CYS A 141 -12.31 3.78 21.71
CA CYS A 141 -10.93 3.91 21.26
C CYS A 141 -9.97 4.42 22.34
N ARG A 142 -10.48 5.10 23.38
CA ARG A 142 -9.64 5.65 24.47
C ARG A 142 -8.52 6.55 23.94
N LYS A 143 -8.81 7.31 22.88
CA LYS A 143 -7.85 8.20 22.19
C LYS A 143 -7.44 9.42 23.03
N ASP A 144 -8.21 9.72 24.06
CA ASP A 144 -7.97 10.74 25.08
C ASP A 144 -6.67 10.50 25.86
N TYR A 145 -6.25 9.25 26.09
CA TYR A 145 -4.95 8.96 26.72
C TYR A 145 -3.73 9.28 25.83
N VAL A 146 -3.95 9.62 24.56
CA VAL A 146 -2.90 9.90 23.57
C VAL A 146 -2.60 11.40 23.48
N GLY A 147 -3.33 12.21 24.26
CA GLY A 147 -3.15 13.66 24.37
C GLY A 147 -4.47 14.37 24.11
N ASP A 148 -4.91 15.13 25.11
CA ASP A 148 -5.88 16.21 24.94
C ASP A 148 -5.39 17.14 23.81
N VAL A 149 -6.26 17.41 22.84
CA VAL A 149 -6.12 18.55 21.92
C VAL A 149 -6.98 19.67 22.46
#